data_AF-A0A059XAI5-F1
#
_entry.id   AF-A0A059XAI5-F1
#
_cell.length_a   1.000
_cell.length_b   1.000
_cell.length_c   1.000
_cell.angle_alpha   90.00
_cell.angle_beta   90.00
_cell.angle_gamma   90.00
#
_symmetry.space_group_name_H-M   'P 1'
#
loop_
_entity.id
_entity.type
_entity.pdbx_description
1 polymer ?
#
loop_
_entity_poly.entity_id
_entity_poly.type
_entity_poly.pdbx_seq_one_letter_code
_entity_poly.pdbx_strand_id
1 'polypeptide(L)'
;NITGITEPTDKQCFRYDGLAQLTSAWTPRADIGCAAAPTVAGLGGAAPYWQDWTFNSAGSRLSEVSHGGNGDTTRTYTMSGGTRPHAVTQMTTAAPGRGAVVNQYTYDLSGNTLCRPASATANDCATGSGSQTLTWTADGHLENGVYDADGMRLIRRDETGTTLYLPGQELRLEGSTVTGTRYYEFGGGTIASRQGGSAPADLTWLYPDHQGTQLAAVNAASGAVAARRQTPYGTPRGATGVDG
;
A
#
# COMPACT_ATOMS: atom_id res chain seq x y z
N ASN A 1 -10.34 -18.07 -24.42
CA ASN A 1 -11.68 -17.45 -24.33
C ASN A 1 -11.79 -16.70 -23.02
N ILE A 2 -11.56 -15.39 -23.02
CA ILE A 2 -11.88 -14.55 -21.86
C ILE A 2 -13.39 -14.32 -21.93
N THR A 3 -14.15 -15.02 -21.09
CA THR A 3 -15.60 -14.91 -21.00
C THR A 3 -16.02 -13.68 -20.20
N GLY A 4 -15.66 -12.49 -20.70
CA GLY A 4 -16.12 -11.19 -20.21
C GLY A 4 -15.57 -10.77 -18.84
N ILE A 5 -15.33 -9.47 -18.68
CA ILE A 5 -15.11 -8.85 -17.37
C ILE A 5 -16.47 -8.25 -16.98
N THR A 6 -17.26 -8.92 -16.15
CA THR A 6 -18.57 -8.43 -15.65
C THR A 6 -18.43 -7.40 -14.52
N GLU A 7 -17.27 -6.74 -14.42
CA GLU A 7 -17.02 -5.74 -13.38
C GLU A 7 -17.44 -4.34 -13.86
N PRO A 8 -18.05 -3.52 -12.99
CA PRO A 8 -18.29 -2.11 -13.29
C PRO A 8 -16.98 -1.39 -13.64
N THR A 9 -17.03 -0.47 -14.61
CA THR A 9 -15.89 0.39 -14.94
C THR A 9 -15.41 1.17 -13.71
N ASP A 10 -14.11 1.11 -13.40
CA ASP A 10 -13.49 1.89 -12.32
C ASP A 10 -13.08 3.27 -12.85
N LYS A 11 -14.04 4.20 -12.86
CA LYS A 11 -13.78 5.61 -13.18
C LYS A 11 -13.31 6.33 -11.92
N GLN A 12 -12.11 6.87 -11.94
CA GLN A 12 -11.53 7.65 -10.84
C GLN A 12 -11.33 9.10 -11.26
N CYS A 13 -11.65 10.01 -10.34
CA CYS A 13 -11.51 11.44 -10.50
C CYS A 13 -10.55 11.99 -9.46
N PHE A 14 -9.76 13.00 -9.84
CA PHE A 14 -8.70 13.57 -9.03
C PHE A 14 -8.77 15.09 -9.08
N ARG A 15 -8.51 15.75 -7.95
CA ARG A 15 -8.31 17.21 -7.86
C ARG A 15 -6.96 17.50 -7.24
N TYR A 16 -6.35 18.57 -7.74
CA TYR A 16 -5.05 19.03 -7.30
C TYR A 16 -5.13 20.49 -6.89
N ASP A 17 -4.24 20.91 -6.00
CA ASP A 17 -4.02 22.33 -5.72
C ASP A 17 -3.06 22.98 -6.75
N GLY A 18 -2.76 24.27 -6.55
CA GLY A 18 -1.84 25.03 -7.42
C GLY A 18 -0.39 24.56 -7.38
N LEU A 19 -0.03 23.67 -6.45
CA LEU A 19 1.29 23.04 -6.32
C LEU A 19 1.30 21.60 -6.87
N ALA A 20 0.23 21.19 -7.56
CA ALA A 20 0.03 19.84 -8.06
C ALA A 20 -0.01 18.77 -6.96
N GLN A 21 -0.40 19.14 -5.73
CA GLN A 21 -0.63 18.18 -4.64
C GLN A 21 -2.05 17.63 -4.75
N LEU A 22 -2.21 16.32 -4.59
CA LEU A 22 -3.50 15.65 -4.69
C LEU A 22 -4.37 15.99 -3.47
N THR A 23 -5.43 16.77 -3.67
CA THR A 23 -6.33 17.24 -2.59
C THR A 23 -7.62 16.45 -2.48
N SER A 24 -8.03 15.76 -3.55
CA SER A 24 -9.22 14.90 -3.53
C SER A 24 -9.11 13.79 -4.57
N ALA A 25 -9.60 12.60 -4.23
CA ALA A 25 -9.79 11.52 -5.19
C ALA A 25 -11.05 10.72 -4.85
N TRP A 26 -11.83 10.37 -5.88
CA TRP A 26 -13.08 9.62 -5.70
C TRP A 26 -13.47 8.82 -6.93
N THR A 27 -14.38 7.87 -6.74
CA THR A 27 -15.01 7.09 -7.80
C THR A 27 -16.49 7.43 -7.91
N PRO A 28 -16.90 8.25 -8.89
CA PRO A 28 -18.31 8.53 -9.10
C PRO A 28 -19.01 7.37 -9.84
N ARG A 29 -20.34 7.32 -9.74
CA ARG A 29 -21.16 6.47 -10.62
C ARG A 29 -20.88 6.74 -12.10
N ALA A 30 -21.18 5.76 -12.95
CA ALA A 30 -20.87 5.81 -14.37
C ALA A 30 -21.46 7.04 -15.09
N ASP A 31 -22.64 7.50 -14.68
CA ASP A 31 -23.39 8.64 -15.21
C ASP A 31 -22.88 10.02 -14.72
N ILE A 32 -22.05 10.07 -13.68
CA ILE A 32 -21.55 11.33 -13.09
C ILE A 32 -20.12 11.62 -13.56
N GLY A 33 -19.87 12.78 -14.17
CA GLY A 33 -18.54 13.21 -14.64
C GLY A 33 -17.63 13.75 -13.53
N CYS A 34 -16.31 13.79 -13.77
CA CYS A 34 -15.32 14.28 -12.79
C CYS A 34 -15.39 15.80 -12.50
N ALA A 35 -16.09 16.57 -13.33
CA ALA A 35 -16.34 17.98 -13.07
C ALA A 35 -17.38 18.21 -11.95
N ALA A 36 -18.26 17.23 -11.70
CA ALA A 36 -19.25 17.33 -10.63
C ALA A 36 -18.57 17.27 -9.26
N ALA A 37 -19.17 17.94 -8.26
CA ALA A 37 -18.74 17.78 -6.87
C ALA A 37 -19.06 16.36 -6.39
N PRO A 38 -18.13 15.67 -5.71
CA PRO A 38 -18.40 14.36 -5.14
C PRO A 38 -19.47 14.46 -4.05
N THR A 39 -20.28 13.41 -3.94
CA THR A 39 -21.22 13.20 -2.84
C THR A 39 -21.18 11.72 -2.47
N VAL A 40 -21.46 11.38 -1.21
CA VAL A 40 -21.53 9.98 -0.76
C VAL A 40 -22.55 9.18 -1.57
N ALA A 41 -23.72 9.76 -1.86
CA ALA A 41 -24.75 9.13 -2.70
C ALA A 41 -24.35 8.99 -4.18
N GLY A 42 -23.38 9.76 -4.64
CA GLY A 42 -22.85 9.75 -6.01
C GLY A 42 -21.67 8.80 -6.21
N LEU A 43 -21.20 8.11 -5.17
CA LEU A 43 -20.11 7.13 -5.30
C LEU A 43 -20.58 5.88 -6.04
N GLY A 44 -19.69 5.29 -6.83
CA GLY A 44 -19.97 4.08 -7.60
C GLY A 44 -18.72 3.44 -8.18
N GLY A 45 -18.92 2.55 -9.16
CA GLY A 45 -17.84 1.72 -9.71
C GLY A 45 -17.58 0.47 -8.89
N ALA A 46 -16.57 -0.31 -9.29
CA ALA A 46 -16.31 -1.63 -8.71
C ALA A 46 -15.77 -1.62 -7.27
N ALA A 47 -15.15 -0.52 -6.84
CA ALA A 47 -14.65 -0.39 -5.47
C ALA A 47 -14.74 1.07 -4.99
N PRO A 48 -15.95 1.55 -4.63
CA PRO A 48 -16.19 2.96 -4.43
C PRO A 48 -15.38 3.55 -3.27
N TYR A 49 -14.82 4.74 -3.46
CA TYR A 49 -14.17 5.53 -2.41
C TYR A 49 -14.28 7.03 -2.67
N TRP A 50 -14.06 7.83 -1.62
CA TRP A 50 -13.78 9.26 -1.70
C TRP A 50 -12.88 9.65 -0.53
N GLN A 51 -11.73 10.24 -0.87
CA GLN A 51 -10.77 10.76 0.09
C GLN A 51 -10.38 12.20 -0.26
N ASP A 52 -10.24 13.02 0.78
CA ASP A 52 -9.68 14.38 0.68
C ASP A 52 -8.43 14.50 1.55
N TRP A 53 -7.50 15.37 1.16
CA TRP A 53 -6.24 15.60 1.85
C TRP A 53 -5.92 17.08 1.99
N THR A 54 -5.24 17.42 3.09
CA THR A 54 -4.66 18.74 3.30
C THR A 54 -3.17 18.62 3.58
N PHE A 55 -2.43 19.68 3.29
CA PHE A 55 -0.97 19.72 3.41
C PHE A 55 -0.53 21.01 4.11
N ASN A 56 0.60 20.96 4.81
CA ASN A 56 1.24 22.14 5.35
C ASN A 56 2.06 22.87 4.28
N SER A 57 2.64 24.02 4.64
CA SER A 57 3.47 24.82 3.73
C SER A 57 4.75 24.11 3.25
N ALA A 58 5.17 23.04 3.92
CA ALA A 58 6.30 22.21 3.51
C ALA A 58 5.86 21.01 2.62
N GLY A 59 4.57 20.88 2.30
CA GLY A 59 4.03 19.78 1.48
C GLY A 59 3.78 18.48 2.26
N SER A 60 3.93 18.51 3.58
CA SER A 60 3.62 17.37 4.45
C SER A 60 2.11 17.26 4.65
N ARG A 61 1.55 16.06 4.44
CA ARG A 61 0.12 15.79 4.63
C ARG A 61 -0.28 15.97 6.10
N LEU A 62 -1.27 16.84 6.34
CA LEU A 62 -1.81 17.15 7.67
C LEU A 62 -3.06 16.34 7.98
N SER A 63 -3.91 16.10 6.99
CA SER A 63 -5.11 15.28 7.17
C SER A 63 -5.43 14.41 5.96
N GLU A 64 -6.15 13.34 6.23
CA GLU A 64 -6.86 12.51 5.27
C GLU A 64 -8.29 12.31 5.79
N VAL A 65 -9.30 12.66 4.99
CA VAL A 65 -10.71 12.45 5.31
C VAL A 65 -11.27 11.44 4.33
N SER A 66 -11.72 10.29 4.82
CA SER A 66 -12.44 9.28 4.05
C SER A 66 -13.93 9.46 4.25
N HIS A 67 -14.66 9.74 3.18
CA HIS A 67 -16.10 9.97 3.20
C HIS A 67 -16.86 8.66 2.98
N GLY A 68 -17.94 8.45 3.75
CA GLY A 68 -18.74 7.23 3.65
C GLY A 68 -20.17 7.39 4.16
N GLY A 69 -21.03 6.43 3.84
CA GLY A 69 -22.45 6.43 4.25
C GLY A 69 -22.68 6.46 5.76
N ASN A 70 -21.70 6.00 6.53
CA ASN A 70 -21.74 6.00 7.99
C ASN A 70 -21.10 7.25 8.63
N GLY A 71 -20.72 8.23 7.80
CA GLY A 71 -19.96 9.42 8.19
C GLY A 71 -18.46 9.29 7.90
N ASP A 72 -17.73 10.34 8.26
CA ASP A 72 -16.34 10.51 7.85
C ASP A 72 -15.36 9.85 8.82
N THR A 73 -14.35 9.18 8.27
CA THR A 73 -13.17 8.77 9.02
C THR A 73 -12.04 9.76 8.74
N THR A 74 -11.58 10.47 9.77
CA THR A 74 -10.52 11.47 9.66
C THR A 74 -9.24 10.96 10.29
N ARG A 75 -8.13 11.05 9.55
CA ARG A 75 -6.77 10.91 10.07
C ARG A 75 -6.12 12.28 10.12
N THR A 76 -5.53 12.63 11.25
CA THR A 76 -4.68 13.82 11.41
C THR A 76 -3.25 13.43 11.74
N TYR A 77 -2.29 14.17 11.20
CA TYR A 77 -0.86 13.90 11.35
C TYR A 77 -0.18 15.07 12.05
N THR A 78 0.49 14.77 13.16
CA THR A 78 1.36 15.71 13.87
C THR A 78 2.78 15.47 13.41
N MET A 79 3.44 16.51 12.91
CA MET A 79 4.84 16.49 12.54
C MET A 79 5.73 17.02 13.68
N SER A 80 7.02 16.69 13.67
CA SER A 80 7.97 17.21 14.66
C SER A 80 8.11 18.74 14.65
N GLY A 81 7.83 19.40 13.52
CA GLY A 81 7.85 20.87 13.37
C GLY A 81 9.23 21.54 13.43
N GLY A 82 10.31 20.77 13.61
CA GLY A 82 11.69 21.26 13.74
C GLY A 82 12.67 20.40 12.94
N THR A 83 13.74 19.90 13.60
CA THR A 83 14.65 18.92 12.99
C THR A 83 13.86 17.69 12.52
N ARG A 84 13.91 17.43 11.21
CA ARG A 84 13.05 16.48 10.47
C ARG A 84 11.60 16.99 10.34
N PRO A 85 11.38 18.07 9.57
CA PRO A 85 10.07 18.75 9.49
C PRO A 85 8.94 17.87 8.93
N HIS A 86 9.29 16.76 8.27
CA HIS A 86 8.35 15.79 7.70
C HIS A 86 8.16 14.52 8.55
N ALA A 87 8.85 14.41 9.70
CA ALA A 87 8.72 13.26 10.57
C ALA A 87 7.41 13.32 11.37
N VAL A 88 6.47 12.41 11.06
CA VAL A 88 5.22 12.24 11.79
C VAL A 88 5.53 11.70 13.18
N THR A 89 5.16 12.40 14.24
CA THR A 89 5.30 11.89 15.62
C THR A 89 4.01 11.24 16.12
N GLN A 90 2.87 11.64 15.56
CA GLN A 90 1.57 11.11 15.92
C GLN A 90 0.62 11.09 14.72
N MET A 91 -0.19 10.03 14.63
CA MET A 91 -1.38 9.97 13.80
C MET A 91 -2.60 9.72 14.70
N THR A 92 -3.66 10.50 14.52
CA THR A 92 -4.94 10.26 15.22
C THR A 92 -6.01 9.90 14.21
N THR A 93 -6.66 8.75 14.38
CA THR A 93 -7.80 8.31 13.58
C THR A 93 -9.09 8.50 14.37
N ALA A 94 -9.98 9.37 13.89
CA ALA A 94 -11.34 9.54 14.39
C ALA A 94 -12.33 8.93 13.40
N ALA A 95 -13.19 8.05 13.88
CA ALA A 95 -14.23 7.40 13.07
C ALA A 95 -15.60 7.55 13.76
N PRO A 96 -16.71 7.56 13.00
CA PRO A 96 -18.04 7.77 13.57
C PRO A 96 -18.40 6.67 14.58
N GLY A 97 -18.90 7.09 15.75
CA GLY A 97 -19.34 6.17 16.80
C GLY A 97 -18.21 5.38 17.49
N ARG A 98 -16.94 5.73 17.28
CA ARG A 98 -15.78 5.05 17.88
C ARG A 98 -14.89 6.05 18.61
N GLY A 99 -14.21 5.57 19.66
CA GLY A 99 -13.13 6.34 20.29
C GLY A 99 -11.99 6.57 19.31
N ALA A 100 -11.33 7.72 19.39
CA ALA A 100 -10.18 8.02 18.57
C ALA A 100 -9.02 7.05 18.88
N VAL A 101 -8.34 6.60 17.83
CA VAL A 101 -7.12 5.78 17.93
C VAL A 101 -5.92 6.67 17.72
N VAL A 102 -4.99 6.65 18.68
CA VAL A 102 -3.74 7.42 18.60
C VAL A 102 -2.58 6.48 18.35
N ASN A 103 -1.84 6.78 17.29
CA ASN A 103 -0.65 6.06 16.88
C ASN A 103 0.56 6.97 17.01
N GLN A 104 1.63 6.47 17.63
CA GLN A 104 2.87 7.22 17.86
C GLN A 104 4.02 6.63 17.07
N TYR A 105 4.95 7.51 16.70
CA TYR A 105 6.16 7.17 15.96
C TYR A 105 7.35 7.91 16.56
N THR A 106 8.50 7.25 16.60
CA THR A 106 9.77 7.87 17.02
C THR A 106 10.87 7.56 16.03
N TYR A 107 11.94 8.35 16.08
CA TYR A 107 13.05 8.29 15.13
C TYR A 107 14.38 8.49 15.83
N ASP A 108 15.44 7.94 15.26
CA ASP A 108 16.80 8.27 15.65
C ASP A 108 17.24 9.65 15.10
N LEU A 109 18.48 10.04 15.37
CA LEU A 109 19.03 11.32 14.92
C LEU A 109 19.17 11.41 13.39
N SER A 110 19.36 10.27 12.71
CA SER A 110 19.44 10.17 11.25
C SER A 110 18.06 10.16 10.57
N GLY A 111 16.99 10.03 11.35
CA GLY A 111 15.61 9.99 10.85
C GLY A 111 15.07 8.58 10.58
N ASN A 112 15.78 7.53 10.99
CA ASN A 112 15.28 6.17 10.89
C ASN A 112 14.21 5.94 11.94
N THR A 113 13.08 5.33 11.56
CA THR A 113 11.98 5.02 12.49
C THR A 113 12.45 4.01 13.54
N LEU A 114 12.31 4.33 14.82
CA LEU A 114 12.63 3.44 15.95
C LEU A 114 11.39 2.76 16.53
N CYS A 115 10.24 3.41 16.46
CA CYS A 115 8.97 2.89 16.97
C CYS A 115 7.84 3.25 16.01
N ARG A 116 6.91 2.32 15.85
CA ARG A 116 5.64 2.50 15.13
C ARG A 116 4.55 1.58 15.72
N PRO A 117 3.27 1.75 15.36
CA PRO A 117 2.22 0.80 15.77
C PRO A 117 2.51 -0.61 15.24
N ALA A 118 2.27 -1.63 16.06
CA ALA A 118 2.34 -3.04 15.64
C ALA A 118 1.06 -3.52 14.92
N SER A 119 -0.04 -2.78 15.06
CA SER A 119 -1.32 -3.08 14.41
C SER A 119 -2.13 -1.79 14.20
N ALA A 120 -3.40 -1.92 13.79
CA ALA A 120 -4.32 -0.79 13.68
C ALA A 120 -4.81 -0.23 15.05
N THR A 121 -4.43 -0.85 16.18
CA THR A 121 -4.75 -0.35 17.52
C THR A 121 -3.84 0.80 17.93
N ALA A 122 -4.20 1.49 19.02
CA ALA A 122 -3.34 2.51 19.61
C ALA A 122 -2.01 1.89 20.10
N ASN A 123 -0.96 2.69 20.09
CA ASN A 123 0.34 2.34 20.65
C ASN A 123 0.93 3.50 21.46
N ASP A 124 1.90 3.17 22.30
CA ASP A 124 2.67 4.11 23.08
C ASP A 124 4.15 3.77 22.92
N CYS A 125 4.90 4.69 22.32
CA CYS A 125 6.33 4.50 22.10
C CYS A 125 7.19 4.74 23.35
N ALA A 126 6.65 5.41 24.38
CA ALA A 126 7.35 5.60 25.65
C ALA A 126 7.32 4.33 26.51
N THR A 127 6.21 3.59 26.48
CA THR A 127 6.06 2.32 27.23
C THR A 127 6.31 1.07 26.38
N GLY A 128 6.32 1.20 25.06
CA GLY A 128 6.40 0.08 24.12
C GLY A 128 5.07 -0.67 23.92
N SER A 129 3.99 -0.27 24.59
CA SER A 129 2.68 -0.92 24.48
C SER A 129 2.13 -0.79 23.05
N GLY A 130 1.71 -1.92 22.46
CA GLY A 130 1.15 -1.96 21.10
C GLY A 130 2.12 -1.52 20.00
N SER A 131 3.42 -1.39 20.31
CA SER A 131 4.44 -0.84 19.43
C SER A 131 5.30 -1.94 18.82
N GLN A 132 5.73 -1.73 17.58
CA GLN A 132 6.86 -2.43 16.97
C GLN A 132 8.11 -1.56 17.07
N THR A 133 9.15 -2.10 17.69
CA THR A 133 10.48 -1.47 17.74
C THR A 133 11.34 -1.93 16.57
N LEU A 134 12.09 -0.99 15.99
CA LEU A 134 12.99 -1.22 14.87
C LEU A 134 14.41 -0.85 15.28
N THR A 135 15.37 -1.70 14.93
CA THR A 135 16.79 -1.48 15.16
C THR A 135 17.54 -1.41 13.84
N TRP A 136 18.53 -0.53 13.81
CA TRP A 136 19.27 -0.18 12.60
C TRP A 136 20.76 -0.41 12.82
N THR A 137 21.41 -0.96 11.81
CA THR A 137 22.86 -1.09 11.75
C THR A 137 23.50 0.28 11.48
N ALA A 138 24.81 0.40 11.71
CA ALA A 138 25.53 1.67 11.56
C ALA A 138 25.53 2.21 10.12
N ASP A 139 25.39 1.33 9.14
CA ASP A 139 25.24 1.60 7.71
C ASP A 139 23.79 1.87 7.27
N GLY A 140 22.84 1.94 8.22
CA GLY A 140 21.46 2.36 7.96
C GLY A 140 20.52 1.26 7.48
N HIS A 141 20.85 0.00 7.73
CA HIS A 141 20.02 -1.14 7.37
C HIS A 141 19.20 -1.65 8.56
N LEU A 142 18.01 -2.19 8.30
CA LEU A 142 17.21 -2.84 9.33
C LEU A 142 17.90 -4.15 9.75
N GLU A 143 18.14 -4.33 11.05
CA GLU A 143 19.02 -5.39 11.60
C GLU A 143 18.58 -6.82 11.26
N ASN A 144 17.31 -7.03 10.90
CA ASN A 144 16.78 -8.36 10.53
C ASN A 144 16.98 -8.75 9.05
N GLY A 145 17.66 -7.91 8.25
CA GLY A 145 17.99 -8.18 6.86
C GLY A 145 19.46 -8.55 6.65
N VAL A 146 19.76 -9.26 5.56
CA VAL A 146 21.13 -9.35 5.02
C VAL A 146 21.15 -8.56 3.73
N TYR A 147 22.19 -7.75 3.55
CA TYR A 147 22.34 -6.84 2.41
C TYR A 147 23.69 -7.11 1.73
N ASP A 148 23.77 -6.82 0.44
CA ASP A 148 25.05 -6.80 -0.27
C ASP A 148 25.79 -5.47 -0.04
N ALA A 149 26.97 -5.35 -0.66
CA ALA A 149 27.83 -4.18 -0.50
C ALA A 149 27.22 -2.88 -1.09
N ASP A 150 26.24 -3.01 -1.99
CA ASP A 150 25.52 -1.87 -2.59
C ASP A 150 24.26 -1.51 -1.78
N GLY A 151 24.01 -2.20 -0.67
CA GLY A 151 22.87 -1.98 0.21
C GLY A 151 21.57 -2.63 -0.28
N MET A 152 21.62 -3.50 -1.30
CA MET A 152 20.45 -4.24 -1.77
C MET A 152 20.17 -5.41 -0.84
N ARG A 153 18.89 -5.60 -0.47
CA ARG A 153 18.50 -6.68 0.44
C ARG A 153 18.62 -8.04 -0.24
N LEU A 154 19.52 -8.87 0.26
CA LEU A 154 19.69 -10.27 -0.15
C LEU A 154 18.73 -11.20 0.60
N ILE A 155 18.58 -11.04 1.92
CA ILE A 155 17.74 -11.95 2.72
C ILE A 155 16.76 -11.15 3.56
N ARG A 156 15.48 -11.55 3.52
CA ARG A 156 14.46 -11.16 4.48
C ARG A 156 14.02 -12.37 5.30
N ARG A 157 13.87 -12.19 6.60
CA ARG A 157 13.24 -13.17 7.49
C ARG A 157 11.95 -12.58 8.05
N ASP A 158 10.91 -13.39 8.09
CA ASP A 158 9.64 -13.09 8.74
C ASP A 158 9.16 -14.30 9.54
N GLU A 159 8.00 -14.18 10.20
CA GLU A 159 7.48 -15.20 11.12
C GLU A 159 7.28 -16.57 10.46
N THR A 160 7.04 -16.60 9.14
CA THR A 160 6.69 -17.82 8.42
C THR A 160 7.84 -18.39 7.61
N GLY A 161 8.92 -17.63 7.37
CA GLY A 161 10.03 -18.14 6.57
C GLY A 161 11.16 -17.15 6.24
N THR A 162 12.03 -17.60 5.35
CA THR A 162 13.18 -16.83 4.85
C THR A 162 13.07 -16.66 3.34
N THR A 163 13.31 -15.44 2.84
CA THR A 163 13.30 -15.13 1.41
C THR A 163 14.69 -14.65 0.98
N LEU A 164 15.27 -15.32 -0.02
CA LEU A 164 16.49 -14.90 -0.71
C LEU A 164 16.10 -14.19 -2.01
N TYR A 165 16.61 -12.99 -2.21
CA TYR A 165 16.43 -12.20 -3.42
C TYR A 165 17.64 -12.36 -4.34
N LEU A 166 17.38 -12.64 -5.62
CA LEU A 166 18.38 -12.80 -6.67
C LEU A 166 17.94 -11.99 -7.91
N PRO A 167 18.86 -11.68 -8.84
CA PRO A 167 18.48 -11.07 -10.11
C PRO A 167 17.39 -11.88 -10.82
N GLY A 168 16.23 -11.26 -11.05
CA GLY A 168 15.09 -11.85 -11.76
C GLY A 168 14.32 -12.97 -11.03
N GLN A 169 14.62 -13.27 -9.76
CA GLN A 169 13.92 -14.32 -9.02
C GLN A 169 14.03 -14.17 -7.49
N GLU A 170 13.16 -14.85 -6.76
CA GLU A 170 13.27 -15.02 -5.31
C GLU A 170 13.09 -16.49 -4.93
N LEU A 171 13.72 -16.90 -3.84
CA LEU A 171 13.57 -18.22 -3.24
C LEU A 171 13.00 -18.07 -1.84
N ARG A 172 11.86 -18.69 -1.59
CA ARG A 172 11.15 -18.68 -0.31
C ARG A 172 11.30 -20.04 0.38
N LEU A 173 11.93 -20.05 1.55
CA LEU A 173 12.03 -21.22 2.43
C LEU A 173 10.95 -21.14 3.52
N GLU A 174 10.08 -22.13 3.57
CA GLU A 174 9.05 -22.33 4.60
C GLU A 174 9.17 -23.74 5.18
N GLY A 175 9.53 -23.84 6.46
CA GLY A 175 9.95 -25.11 7.05
C GLY A 175 11.17 -25.69 6.30
N SER A 176 10.99 -26.82 5.63
CA SER A 176 12.00 -27.46 4.76
C SER A 176 11.73 -27.27 3.26
N THR A 177 10.64 -26.58 2.89
CA THR A 177 10.22 -26.43 1.49
C THR A 177 10.78 -25.14 0.90
N VAL A 178 11.46 -25.26 -0.23
CA VAL A 178 11.92 -24.10 -1.02
C VAL A 178 11.02 -23.92 -2.24
N THR A 179 10.37 -22.77 -2.34
CA THR A 179 9.58 -22.36 -3.51
C THR A 179 10.28 -21.21 -4.21
N GLY A 180 10.54 -21.35 -5.51
CA GLY A 180 11.10 -20.29 -6.33
C GLY A 180 10.03 -19.50 -7.07
N THR A 181 10.18 -18.18 -7.15
CA THR A 181 9.41 -17.33 -8.06
C THR A 181 10.37 -16.67 -9.04
N ARG A 182 10.16 -16.88 -10.34
CA ARG A 182 10.93 -16.25 -11.41
C ARG A 182 10.11 -15.17 -12.10
N TYR A 183 10.73 -14.04 -12.38
CA TYR A 183 10.13 -12.89 -13.06
C TYR A 183 10.65 -12.82 -14.49
N TYR A 184 9.77 -12.49 -15.43
CA TYR A 184 10.09 -12.34 -16.85
C TYR A 184 9.94 -10.89 -17.25
N GLU A 185 10.96 -10.36 -17.89
CA GLU A 185 11.01 -8.98 -18.35
C GLU A 185 10.94 -8.90 -19.88
N PHE A 186 10.26 -7.87 -20.37
CA PHE A 186 10.27 -7.50 -21.77
C PHE A 186 10.06 -6.00 -21.89
N GLY A 187 10.82 -5.33 -22.77
CA GLY A 187 10.70 -3.88 -22.97
C GLY A 187 10.97 -3.04 -21.72
N GLY A 188 11.79 -3.54 -20.78
CA GLY A 188 12.15 -2.83 -19.54
C GLY A 188 11.11 -2.95 -18.41
N GLY A 189 10.09 -3.81 -18.56
CA GLY A 189 9.11 -4.08 -17.51
C GLY A 189 8.89 -5.56 -17.26
N THR A 190 8.48 -5.90 -16.03
CA THR A 190 8.08 -7.27 -15.67
C THR A 190 6.72 -7.59 -16.27
N ILE A 191 6.66 -8.60 -17.15
CA ILE A 191 5.46 -8.99 -17.89
C ILE A 191 4.83 -10.30 -17.38
N ALA A 192 5.58 -11.12 -16.64
CA ALA A 192 5.07 -12.36 -16.08
C ALA A 192 5.85 -12.77 -14.83
N SER A 193 5.21 -13.56 -13.97
CA SER A 193 5.86 -14.31 -12.90
C SER A 193 5.52 -15.80 -13.01
N ARG A 194 6.43 -16.66 -12.56
CA ARG A 194 6.23 -18.10 -12.47
C ARG A 194 6.67 -18.61 -11.11
N GLN A 195 5.82 -19.36 -10.42
CA GLN A 195 6.10 -19.85 -9.07
C GLN A 195 6.09 -21.38 -9.00
N GLY A 196 7.11 -21.96 -8.36
CA GLY A 196 7.21 -23.38 -8.06
C GLY A 196 7.57 -24.26 -9.27
N GLY A 197 6.64 -24.40 -10.22
CA GLY A 197 6.72 -25.34 -11.34
C GLY A 197 6.88 -24.68 -12.71
N SER A 198 6.81 -25.51 -13.76
CA SER A 198 6.94 -25.11 -15.17
C SER A 198 5.62 -25.20 -15.96
N ALA A 199 4.53 -25.60 -15.31
CA ALA A 199 3.24 -25.74 -15.98
C ALA A 199 2.66 -24.37 -16.35
N PRO A 200 1.72 -24.29 -17.31
CA PRO A 200 1.00 -23.06 -17.59
C PRO A 200 0.23 -22.52 -16.37
N ALA A 201 -0.21 -23.40 -15.46
CA ALA A 201 -0.92 -23.01 -14.24
C ALA A 201 -0.02 -22.23 -13.26
N ASP A 202 1.31 -22.43 -13.35
CA ASP A 202 2.30 -21.77 -12.52
C ASP A 202 2.70 -20.39 -13.06
N LEU A 203 2.30 -20.06 -14.29
CA LEU A 203 2.61 -18.79 -14.96
C LEU A 203 1.47 -17.80 -14.81
N THR A 204 1.79 -16.59 -14.39
CA THR A 204 0.86 -15.47 -14.30
C THR A 204 1.38 -14.30 -15.14
N TRP A 205 0.57 -13.83 -16.09
CA TRP A 205 0.84 -12.60 -16.82
C TRP A 205 0.52 -11.39 -15.94
N LEU A 206 1.41 -10.41 -15.90
CA LEU A 206 1.29 -9.22 -15.06
C LEU A 206 1.05 -7.98 -15.93
N TYR A 207 0.10 -7.16 -15.50
CA TYR A 207 -0.26 -5.92 -16.18
C TYR A 207 -0.12 -4.77 -15.17
N PRO A 208 1.01 -4.04 -15.19
CA PRO A 208 1.21 -2.89 -14.34
C PRO A 208 0.52 -1.63 -14.91
N ASP A 209 0.32 -0.65 -14.04
CA ASP A 209 0.03 0.72 -14.46
C ASP A 209 1.29 1.46 -14.94
N HIS A 210 1.12 2.72 -15.34
CA HIS A 210 2.19 3.59 -15.81
C HIS A 210 3.29 3.88 -14.76
N GLN A 211 3.06 3.55 -13.48
CA GLN A 211 4.03 3.72 -12.39
C GLN A 211 4.71 2.38 -12.03
N GLY A 212 4.42 1.32 -12.79
CA GLY A 212 4.94 -0.02 -12.53
C GLY A 212 4.18 -0.79 -11.45
N THR A 213 3.06 -0.27 -10.94
CA THR A 213 2.26 -0.99 -9.94
C THR A 213 1.41 -2.05 -10.61
N GLN A 214 1.54 -3.32 -10.20
CA GLN A 214 0.73 -4.40 -10.73
C GLN A 214 -0.77 -4.22 -10.38
N LEU A 215 -1.60 -3.96 -11.39
CA LEU A 215 -3.05 -3.77 -11.24
C LEU A 215 -3.87 -4.98 -11.66
N ALA A 216 -3.39 -5.78 -12.60
CA ALA A 216 -4.04 -7.02 -12.99
C ALA A 216 -3.04 -8.15 -13.16
N ALA A 217 -3.50 -9.36 -12.87
CA ALA A 217 -2.77 -10.60 -13.06
C ALA A 217 -3.69 -11.60 -13.76
N VAL A 218 -3.17 -12.34 -14.74
CA VAL A 218 -3.95 -13.34 -15.47
C VAL A 218 -3.23 -14.68 -15.41
N ASN A 219 -3.86 -15.69 -14.81
CA ASN A 219 -3.31 -17.04 -14.81
C ASN A 219 -3.28 -17.59 -16.24
N ALA A 220 -2.13 -18.11 -16.68
CA ALA A 220 -1.94 -18.50 -18.08
C ALA A 220 -2.69 -19.79 -18.47
N ALA A 221 -3.05 -20.66 -17.51
CA ALA A 221 -3.84 -21.86 -17.79
C ALA A 221 -5.35 -21.58 -17.78
N SER A 222 -5.85 -20.97 -16.70
CA SER A 222 -7.29 -20.79 -16.50
C SER A 222 -7.85 -19.52 -17.12
N GLY A 223 -7.00 -18.53 -17.41
CA GLY A 223 -7.43 -17.18 -17.78
C GLY A 223 -8.08 -16.41 -16.62
N ALA A 224 -8.00 -16.93 -15.39
CA ALA A 224 -8.53 -16.25 -14.21
C ALA A 224 -7.82 -14.91 -13.98
N VAL A 225 -8.59 -13.86 -13.77
CA VAL A 225 -8.10 -12.49 -13.59
C VAL A 225 -8.16 -12.13 -12.11
N ALA A 226 -7.02 -11.73 -11.55
CA ALA A 226 -6.95 -11.06 -10.27
C ALA A 226 -6.73 -9.56 -10.51
N ALA A 227 -7.71 -8.74 -10.13
CA ALA A 227 -7.61 -7.28 -10.21
C ALA A 227 -7.30 -6.69 -8.84
N ARG A 228 -6.26 -5.88 -8.76
CA ARG A 228 -5.91 -5.09 -7.58
C ARG A 228 -6.37 -3.67 -7.79
N ARG A 229 -7.19 -3.16 -6.86
CA ARG A 229 -7.58 -1.75 -6.80
C ARG A 229 -6.95 -1.14 -5.55
N GLN A 230 -6.54 0.12 -5.65
CA GLN A 230 -5.95 0.85 -4.53
C GLN A 230 -6.35 2.33 -4.56
N THR A 231 -6.24 3.00 -3.42
CA THR A 231 -6.31 4.45 -3.31
C THR A 231 -4.99 5.06 -3.83
N PRO A 232 -4.93 6.39 -4.05
CA PRO A 232 -3.73 7.05 -4.58
C PRO A 232 -2.49 6.86 -3.70
N TYR A 233 -2.68 6.67 -2.40
CA TYR A 233 -1.61 6.39 -1.44
C TYR A 233 -1.46 4.88 -1.13
N GLY A 234 -1.93 4.01 -2.02
CA GLY A 234 -1.62 2.57 -2.02
C GLY A 234 -2.47 1.68 -1.11
N THR A 235 -3.48 2.23 -0.42
CA THR A 235 -4.40 1.40 0.39
C THR A 235 -5.27 0.55 -0.54
N PRO A 236 -5.36 -0.79 -0.36
CA PRO A 236 -6.25 -1.62 -1.17
C PRO A 236 -7.72 -1.16 -1.14
N ARG A 237 -8.44 -1.30 -2.26
CA ARG A 237 -9.87 -1.01 -2.40
C ARG A 237 -10.65 -2.24 -2.84
N GLY A 238 -11.89 -2.37 -2.35
CA GLY A 238 -12.81 -3.46 -2.69
C GLY A 238 -12.55 -4.73 -1.87
N ALA A 239 -13.42 -5.71 -2.01
CA ALA A 239 -13.18 -7.04 -1.46
C ALA A 239 -12.14 -7.74 -2.34
N THR A 240 -10.96 -8.05 -1.78
CA THR A 240 -10.14 -9.13 -2.33
C THR A 240 -10.94 -10.40 -2.10
N GLY A 241 -11.46 -11.02 -3.16
CA GLY A 241 -12.13 -12.30 -3.05
C GLY A 241 -11.19 -13.34 -2.44
N VAL A 242 -11.34 -13.57 -1.15
CA VAL A 242 -11.14 -14.81 -0.43
C VAL A 242 -12.20 -14.81 0.66
N ASP A 243 -13.01 -15.86 0.67
CA ASP A 243 -13.94 -16.17 1.75
C ASP A 243 -13.21 -16.14 3.11
N GLY A 244 -14.00 -15.88 4.16
CA GLY A 244 -13.52 -15.88 5.55
C GLY A 244 -13.07 -17.23 6.07
#